data_AF-A0A2A4VC14-F1
#
_entry.id   AF-A0A2A4VC14-F1
#
_cell.length_a   1.000
_cell.length_b   1.000
_cell.length_c   1.000
_cell.angle_alpha   90.00
_cell.angle_beta   90.00
_cell.angle_gamma   90.00
#
_symmetry.space_group_name_H-M   'P 1'
#
loop_
_entity.id
_entity.type
_entity.pdbx_description
1 polymer ?
#
loop_
_entity_poly.entity_id
_entity_poly.type
_entity_poly.pdbx_seq_one_letter_code
_entity_poly.pdbx_strand_id
1 'polypeptide(L)'
;MKELENIEAKMNWHWRDTMRTIRFMGFDARVAFLVPVWLVYLRWSTIILSFLVFYTFKFLENKGLTFPAALRALRCWVLGRARPGQIGVNAHKFIDYG
;
A
#
# COMPACT_ATOMS: atom_id res chain seq x y z
N MET A 1 17.99 32.01 -2.15
CA MET A 1 18.25 30.73 -1.47
C MET A 1 17.08 29.76 -1.63
N LYS A 2 15.89 30.02 -1.05
CA LYS A 2 14.70 29.16 -1.20
C LYS A 2 14.32 28.80 -2.64
N GLU A 3 14.40 29.76 -3.56
CA GLU A 3 14.11 29.51 -4.99
C GLU A 3 15.10 28.55 -5.66
N LEU A 4 16.38 28.60 -5.28
CA LEU A 4 17.42 27.71 -5.81
C LEU A 4 17.22 26.27 -5.31
N GLU A 5 16.92 26.13 -4.01
CA GLU A 5 16.57 24.82 -3.41
C GLU A 5 15.32 24.22 -4.08
N ASN A 6 14.33 25.04 -4.43
CA ASN A 6 13.10 24.59 -5.08
C ASN A 6 13.38 24.11 -6.52
N ILE A 7 14.26 24.78 -7.25
CA ILE A 7 14.70 24.36 -8.59
C ILE A 7 15.47 23.04 -8.51
N GLU A 8 16.38 22.90 -7.54
CA GLU A 8 17.16 21.67 -7.34
C GLU A 8 16.25 20.49 -6.91
N ALA A 9 15.30 20.73 -6.01
CA ALA A 9 14.28 19.75 -5.65
C ALA A 9 13.44 19.33 -6.86
N LYS A 10 13.08 20.28 -7.73
CA LYS A 10 12.32 20.02 -8.97
C LYS A 10 13.16 19.34 -10.05
N MET A 11 14.48 19.39 -10.02
CA MET A 11 15.32 18.56 -10.88
C MET A 11 15.44 17.13 -10.32
N ASN A 12 15.55 16.98 -9.00
CA ASN A 12 15.72 15.69 -8.32
C ASN A 12 14.41 14.93 -8.04
N TRP A 13 13.24 15.58 -8.20
CA TRP A 13 11.94 14.97 -7.90
C TRP A 13 11.69 13.67 -8.65
N HIS A 14 12.15 13.59 -9.91
CA HIS A 14 11.92 12.43 -10.77
C HIS A 14 12.53 11.17 -10.19
N TRP A 15 13.79 11.24 -9.74
CA TRP A 15 14.51 10.12 -9.13
C TRP A 15 13.94 9.77 -7.75
N ARG A 16 13.59 10.78 -6.94
CA ARG A 16 13.06 10.61 -5.59
C ARG A 16 11.67 9.97 -5.55
N ASP A 17 10.77 10.34 -6.46
CA ASP A 17 9.38 9.90 -6.45
C ASP A 17 9.13 8.61 -7.26
N THR A 18 10.15 8.03 -7.91
CA THR A 18 10.00 6.80 -8.72
C THR A 18 9.38 5.63 -7.96
N MET A 19 9.64 5.52 -6.66
CA MET A 19 9.15 4.43 -5.80
C MET A 19 7.77 4.71 -5.18
N ARG A 20 7.22 5.91 -5.36
CA ARG A 20 5.96 6.30 -4.72
C ARG A 20 4.79 5.66 -5.45
N THR A 21 3.93 4.96 -4.69
CA THR A 21 2.72 4.35 -5.25
C THR A 21 1.79 5.43 -5.82
N ILE A 22 1.27 5.19 -7.02
CA ILE A 22 0.27 6.06 -7.64
C ILE A 22 -1.00 6.01 -6.80
N ARG A 23 -1.53 7.19 -6.45
CA ARG A 23 -2.75 7.32 -5.64
C ARG A 23 -3.86 7.93 -6.48
N PHE A 24 -5.06 7.37 -6.37
CA PHE A 24 -6.26 7.86 -7.01
C PHE A 24 -7.31 8.14 -5.93
N MET A 25 -7.81 9.38 -5.86
CA MET A 25 -8.77 9.82 -4.83
C MET A 25 -8.35 9.51 -3.38
N GLY A 26 -7.03 9.54 -3.11
CA GLY A 26 -6.48 9.26 -1.78
C GLY A 26 -6.24 7.78 -1.47
N PHE A 27 -6.69 6.86 -2.31
CA PHE A 27 -6.44 5.42 -2.21
C PHE A 27 -5.36 4.96 -3.21
N ASP A 28 -4.79 3.78 -3.00
CA ASP A 28 -3.95 3.12 -4.01
C ASP A 28 -4.72 2.96 -5.35
N ALA A 29 -4.07 3.32 -6.46
CA ALA A 29 -4.64 3.23 -7.80
C ALA A 29 -5.13 1.81 -8.16
N ARG A 30 -4.56 0.75 -7.55
CA ARG A 30 -4.99 -0.63 -7.77
C ARG A 30 -6.42 -0.88 -7.29
N VAL A 31 -6.82 -0.24 -6.20
CA VAL A 31 -8.17 -0.40 -5.62
C VAL A 31 -9.20 0.46 -6.38
N ALA A 32 -8.75 1.58 -6.95
CA ALA A 32 -9.59 2.46 -7.74
C ALA A 32 -10.24 1.76 -8.95
N PHE A 33 -9.70 0.63 -9.42
CA PHE A 33 -10.32 -0.21 -10.45
C PHE A 33 -11.74 -0.70 -10.09
N LEU A 34 -12.11 -0.74 -8.81
CA LEU A 34 -13.46 -1.15 -8.40
C LEU A 34 -14.52 -0.08 -8.70
N VAL A 35 -14.13 1.19 -8.84
CA VAL A 35 -15.05 2.29 -9.16
C VAL A 35 -15.69 2.13 -10.55
N PRO A 36 -14.95 1.90 -11.66
CA PRO A 36 -15.56 1.68 -12.96
C PRO A 36 -16.39 0.39 -13.03
N VAL A 37 -16.15 -0.62 -12.18
CA VAL A 37 -17.00 -1.82 -12.12
C VAL A 37 -18.44 -1.46 -11.74
N TRP A 38 -18.64 -0.45 -10.89
CA TRP A 38 -19.98 0.05 -10.54
C TRP A 38 -20.72 0.68 -11.72
N LEU A 39 -20.00 1.22 -12.73
CA LEU A 39 -20.63 1.78 -13.93
C LEU A 39 -21.25 0.69 -14.81
N VAL A 40 -20.62 -0.49 -14.85
CA VAL A 40 -21.08 -1.61 -15.69
C VAL A 40 -22.06 -2.50 -14.92
N TYR A 41 -21.82 -2.71 -13.62
CA TYR A 41 -22.58 -3.68 -12.82
C TYR A 41 -22.75 -3.21 -11.36
N LEU A 42 -23.75 -2.33 -11.16
CA LEU A 42 -24.15 -1.86 -9.85
C LEU A 42 -25.11 -2.85 -9.18
N ARG A 43 -24.59 -3.68 -8.26
CA ARG A 43 -25.39 -4.53 -7.39
C ARG A 43 -24.93 -4.39 -5.95
N TRP A 44 -25.81 -4.70 -5.00
CA TRP A 44 -25.45 -4.72 -3.57
C TRP A 44 -24.23 -5.59 -3.27
N SER A 45 -24.09 -6.72 -3.96
CA SER A 45 -22.92 -7.58 -3.83
C SER A 45 -21.62 -6.89 -4.24
N THR A 46 -21.61 -6.19 -5.38
CA THR A 46 -20.40 -5.48 -5.84
C THR A 46 -20.08 -4.30 -4.94
N ILE A 47 -21.09 -3.56 -4.47
CA ILE A 47 -20.92 -2.46 -3.51
C ILE A 47 -20.28 -2.96 -2.21
N ILE A 48 -20.85 -4.00 -1.59
CA ILE A 48 -20.34 -4.57 -0.33
C ILE A 48 -18.89 -5.06 -0.51
N LEU A 49 -18.61 -5.78 -1.60
CA LEU A 49 -17.27 -6.26 -1.91
C LEU A 49 -16.28 -5.10 -2.02
N SER A 50 -16.63 -4.04 -2.75
CA SER A 50 -15.75 -2.88 -2.91
C SER A 50 -15.48 -2.14 -1.61
N PHE A 51 -16.48 -1.96 -0.74
CA PHE A 51 -16.26 -1.40 0.59
C PHE A 51 -15.30 -2.26 1.41
N LEU A 52 -15.48 -3.59 1.40
CA LEU A 52 -14.60 -4.51 2.11
C LEU A 52 -13.13 -4.39 1.64
N VAL A 53 -12.91 -4.26 0.32
CA VAL A 53 -11.57 -4.03 -0.22
C VAL A 53 -11.04 -2.66 0.18
N PHE A 54 -11.82 -1.59 0.04
CA PHE A 54 -11.40 -0.24 0.45
C PHE A 54 -11.00 -0.18 1.93
N TYR A 55 -11.80 -0.77 2.82
CA TYR A 55 -11.49 -0.82 4.25
C TYR A 55 -10.22 -1.63 4.53
N THR A 56 -10.04 -2.76 3.86
CA THR A 56 -8.84 -3.59 4.01
C THR A 56 -7.59 -2.82 3.60
N PHE A 57 -7.61 -2.14 2.45
CA PHE A 57 -6.49 -1.31 2.01
C PHE A 57 -6.27 -0.11 2.93
N LYS A 58 -7.34 0.54 3.40
CA LYS A 58 -7.22 1.65 4.36
C LYS A 58 -6.56 1.19 5.66
N PHE A 59 -6.90 0.00 6.13
CA PHE A 59 -6.27 -0.61 7.30
C PHE A 59 -4.78 -0.89 7.08
N LEU A 60 -4.40 -1.38 5.90
CA LEU A 60 -2.99 -1.61 5.54
C LEU A 60 -2.21 -0.28 5.41
N GLU A 61 -2.80 0.74 4.79
CA GLU A 61 -2.22 2.08 4.69
C GLU A 61 -1.99 2.70 6.07
N ASN A 62 -2.93 2.53 7.01
CA ASN A 62 -2.77 3.00 8.39
C ASN A 62 -1.60 2.30 9.12
N LYS A 63 -1.19 1.11 8.66
CA LYS A 63 0.02 0.41 9.14
C LYS A 63 1.29 0.83 8.39
N GLY A 64 1.20 1.72 7.40
CA GLY A 64 2.31 2.14 6.55
C GLY A 64 2.71 1.11 5.49
N LEU A 65 1.88 0.10 5.24
CA LEU A 65 2.17 -0.96 4.28
C LEU A 65 1.61 -0.61 2.90
N THR A 66 2.47 -0.62 1.88
CA THR A 66 2.02 -0.64 0.48
C THR A 66 1.44 -2.02 0.13
N PHE A 67 0.65 -2.14 -0.95
CA PHE A 67 0.13 -3.44 -1.36
C PHE A 67 1.20 -4.55 -1.52
N PRO A 68 2.32 -4.35 -2.24
CA PRO A 68 3.35 -5.36 -2.34
C PRO A 68 4.02 -5.67 -0.99
N ALA A 69 4.23 -4.65 -0.13
CA ALA A 69 4.75 -4.83 1.22
C ALA A 69 3.79 -5.64 2.10
N ALA A 70 2.49 -5.36 2.03
CA ALA A 70 1.45 -6.11 2.74
C ALA A 70 1.42 -7.57 2.31
N LEU A 71 1.59 -7.86 1.02
CA LEU A 71 1.64 -9.24 0.51
C LEU A 71 2.88 -9.98 1.01
N ARG A 72 4.04 -9.31 1.10
CA ARG A 72 5.25 -9.87 1.71
C ARG A 72 5.07 -10.12 3.20
N ALA A 73 4.53 -9.14 3.93
CA ALA A 73 4.22 -9.26 5.34
C ALA A 73 3.26 -10.43 5.59
N LEU A 74 2.21 -10.57 4.76
CA LEU A 74 1.26 -11.69 4.82
C LEU A 74 1.94 -13.03 4.58
N ARG A 75 2.74 -13.15 3.52
CA ARG A 75 3.48 -14.37 3.22
C ARG A 75 4.39 -14.76 4.38
N CYS A 76 5.15 -13.81 4.91
CA CYS A 76 6.05 -14.07 6.03
C CYS A 76 5.30 -14.33 7.34
N TRP A 77 4.09 -13.80 7.50
CA TRP A 77 3.24 -14.09 8.66
C TRP A 77 2.64 -15.50 8.59
N VAL A 78 2.21 -15.95 7.41
CA VAL A 78 1.63 -17.30 7.20
C VAL A 78 2.69 -18.40 7.16
N LEU A 79 3.80 -18.19 6.45
CA LEU A 79 4.82 -19.23 6.18
C LEU A 79 6.13 -19.04 6.96
N GLY A 80 6.40 -17.84 7.48
CA GLY A 80 7.68 -17.51 8.11
C GLY A 80 7.76 -17.99 9.55
N ARG A 81 7.98 -19.30 9.74
CA ARG A 81 8.11 -19.90 11.07
C ARG A 81 9.41 -19.54 11.79
N ALA A 82 10.47 -19.24 11.03
CA ALA A 82 11.78 -18.87 11.57
C ALA A 82 12.39 -17.74 10.74
N ARG A 83 12.82 -16.68 11.42
CA ARG A 83 13.62 -15.60 10.84
C ARG A 83 14.96 -15.54 11.61
N PRO A 84 16.01 -16.24 11.14
CA PRO A 84 17.30 -16.20 11.81
C PRO A 84 17.81 -14.75 11.78
N GLY A 85 18.03 -14.17 12.97
CA GLY A 85 18.35 -12.74 13.14
C GLY A 85 17.26 -11.90 13.79
N GLN A 86 16.05 -12.44 13.97
CA GLN A 86 14.95 -11.78 14.71
C GLN A 86 14.68 -12.53 16.02
N ILE A 87 14.56 -11.78 17.13
CA ILE A 87 14.18 -12.34 18.44
C ILE A 87 12.82 -13.04 18.28
N GLY A 88 12.66 -14.25 18.83
CA GLY A 88 11.46 -15.09 18.63
C GLY A 88 10.13 -14.38 18.90
N VAL A 89 10.11 -13.44 19.85
CA VAL A 89 8.93 -12.59 20.17
C VAL A 89 8.47 -11.69 19.02
N ASN A 90 9.34 -11.42 18.05
CA ASN A 90 9.07 -10.58 16.88
C ASN A 90 8.88 -11.40 15.60
N ALA A 91 9.05 -12.73 15.62
CA ALA A 91 9.05 -13.57 14.42
C ALA A 91 7.69 -13.61 13.70
N HIS A 92 6.58 -13.39 14.41
CA HIS A 92 5.21 -13.54 13.91
C HIS A 92 4.41 -12.23 13.87
N LYS A 93 5.07 -11.09 13.64
CA LYS A 93 4.39 -9.81 13.46
C LYS A 93 4.07 -9.54 11.99
N PHE A 94 2.86 -9.05 11.72
CA PHE A 94 2.44 -8.56 10.41
C PHE A 94 3.05 -7.18 10.14
N ILE A 95 4.37 -7.16 9.96
CA ILE A 95 5.21 -5.98 9.73
C ILE A 95 6.16 -6.32 8.60
N ASP A 96 6.32 -5.38 7.66
CA ASP A 96 7.36 -5.42 6.63
C ASP A 96 8.54 -4.56 7.10
N TYR A 97 9.76 -5.09 7.01
CA TYR A 97 10.96 -4.42 7.51
C TYR A 97 11.77 -3.69 6.41
N GLY A 98 11.31 -3.76 5.15
CA GLY A 98 12.00 -3.20 3.98
C GLY A 98 12.19 -4.24 2.89
#